data_AF-A0A5C3F0N2-F1
#
_entry.id   AF-A0A5C3F0N2-F1
#
_cell.length_a   1.000
_cell.length_b   1.000
_cell.length_c   1.000
_cell.angle_alpha   90.00
_cell.angle_beta   90.00
_cell.angle_gamma   90.00
#
_symmetry.space_group_name_H-M   'P 1'
#
loop_
_entity.id
_entity.type
_entity.pdbx_description
1 polymer ?
#
loop_
_entity_poly.entity_id
_entity_poly.type
_entity_poly.pdbx_seq_one_letter_code
_entity_poly.pdbx_strand_id
1 'polypeptide(L)'
;MATMEEVLAKVAAVPGPPTPFVNPYTGNRALSESEQELLGEYARLAGTINRVAALSSHLSSSAAHASLLSQLRVLERKMGLVLTLFKASVWAIVQEQQEVAEAEAMAAAEHDARMQMEGYGQDPALEMGLGLGTGTGAGGPQHHYGDGMAGGDSLFIENADDTITGYRY
;
A
#
# COMPACT_ATOMS: atom_id res chain seq x y z
N MET A 1 -3.60 26.97 16.96
CA MET A 1 -2.25 27.10 17.53
C MET A 1 -2.45 27.41 18.99
N ALA A 2 -2.21 26.47 19.91
CA ALA A 2 -2.33 26.74 21.34
C ALA A 2 -1.31 27.83 21.70
N THR A 3 -1.74 28.86 22.44
CA THR A 3 -0.85 29.95 22.84
C THR A 3 0.14 29.44 23.89
N MET A 4 1.33 30.04 23.96
CA MET A 4 2.37 29.65 24.94
C MET A 4 1.82 29.67 26.38
N GLU A 5 0.91 30.60 26.69
CA GLU A 5 0.23 30.68 27.99
C GLU A 5 -0.64 29.45 28.29
N GLU A 6 -1.30 28.88 27.29
CA GLU A 6 -2.17 27.71 27.44
C GLU A 6 -1.35 26.44 27.69
N VAL A 7 -0.17 26.34 27.06
CA VAL A 7 0.81 25.28 27.32
C VAL A 7 1.40 25.41 28.72
N LEU A 8 1.76 26.63 29.13
CA LEU A 8 2.29 26.91 30.47
C LEU A 8 1.25 26.65 31.56
N ALA A 9 -0.03 26.97 31.32
CA ALA A 9 -1.12 26.65 32.23
C ALA A 9 -1.32 25.13 32.40
N LYS A 10 -1.21 24.36 31.31
CA LYS A 10 -1.26 22.88 31.37
C LYS A 10 -0.06 22.28 32.09
N VAL A 11 1.14 22.85 31.90
CA VAL A 11 2.35 22.43 32.63
C VAL A 11 2.26 22.79 34.11
N ALA A 12 1.71 23.96 34.45
CA ALA A 12 1.46 24.36 35.84
C ALA A 12 0.34 23.53 36.51
N ALA A 13 -0.59 22.98 35.73
CA ALA A 13 -1.60 22.03 36.19
C ALA A 13 -1.05 20.61 36.42
N VAL A 14 0.19 20.32 35.99
CA VAL A 14 0.88 19.09 36.39
C VAL A 14 1.14 19.18 37.88
N PRO A 15 0.72 18.17 38.69
CA PRO A 15 0.96 18.18 40.12
C PRO A 15 2.46 18.34 40.38
N GLY A 16 2.81 19.49 40.96
CA GLY A 16 4.18 19.96 41.17
C GLY A 16 5.08 18.98 41.94
N PRO A 17 6.37 19.34 42.12
CA PRO A 17 7.30 18.50 42.87
C PRO A 17 6.73 18.17 44.25
N PRO A 18 6.93 16.93 44.75
CA PRO A 18 6.34 16.51 46.00
C PRO A 18 6.85 17.43 47.11
N THR A 19 5.92 18.13 47.77
CA THR A 19 6.23 18.72 49.08
C THR A 19 6.79 17.61 49.96
N PRO A 20 7.86 17.87 50.73
CA PRO A 20 8.42 16.86 51.63
C PRO A 20 7.28 16.29 52.48
N PHE A 21 7.14 14.97 52.47
CA PHE A 21 6.05 14.31 53.16
C PHE A 21 6.21 14.54 54.66
N VAL A 22 5.30 15.31 55.24
CA VAL A 22 5.19 15.51 56.68
C VAL A 22 4.07 14.61 57.15
N ASN A 23 4.41 13.62 57.99
CA ASN A 23 3.43 12.70 58.52
C ASN A 23 2.41 13.46 59.41
N PRO A 24 1.13 13.54 59.01
CA PRO A 24 0.12 14.32 59.72
C PRO A 24 -0.29 13.72 61.07
N TYR A 25 0.10 12.47 61.34
CA TYR A 25 -0.23 11.76 62.57
C TYR A 25 0.87 11.88 63.65
N THR A 26 1.98 12.55 63.35
CA THR A 26 3.08 12.75 64.29
C THR A 26 2.64 13.54 65.53
N GLY A 27 2.91 12.99 66.72
CA GLY A 27 2.58 13.64 67.99
C GLY A 27 1.12 13.50 68.44
N ASN A 28 0.34 12.64 67.77
CA ASN A 28 -1.03 12.36 68.18
C ASN A 28 -1.05 11.52 69.48
N ARG A 29 -1.55 12.10 70.58
CA ARG A 29 -1.63 11.45 71.90
C ARG A 29 -2.51 10.21 71.95
N ALA A 30 -3.43 10.04 70.99
CA ALA A 30 -4.34 8.89 70.94
C ALA A 30 -3.76 7.69 70.17
N LEU A 31 -2.59 7.83 69.55
CA LEU A 31 -1.97 6.81 68.73
C LEU A 31 -0.61 6.43 69.31
N SER A 32 -0.30 5.13 69.31
CA SER A 32 1.05 4.65 69.58
C SER A 32 2.04 5.08 68.48
N GLU A 33 3.34 5.11 68.77
CA GLU A 33 4.38 5.56 67.83
C GLU A 33 4.38 4.75 66.52
N SER A 34 4.18 3.43 66.61
CA SER A 34 4.09 2.54 65.44
C SER A 34 2.83 2.76 64.60
N GLU A 35 1.69 3.07 65.24
CA GLU A 35 0.45 3.40 64.53
C GLU A 35 0.57 4.74 63.79
N GLN A 36 1.26 5.73 64.38
CA GLN A 36 1.52 7.01 63.72
C GLN A 36 2.39 6.83 62.47
N GLU A 37 3.45 6.02 62.55
CA GLU A 37 4.32 5.71 61.42
C GLU A 37 3.55 4.97 60.31
N LEU A 38 2.79 3.94 60.68
CA LEU A 38 1.99 3.16 59.73
C LEU A 38 0.95 4.02 58.99
N LEU A 39 0.17 4.81 59.71
CA LEU A 39 -0.82 5.71 59.11
C LEU A 39 -0.16 6.81 58.27
N GLY A 40 1.03 7.25 58.65
CA GLY A 40 1.87 8.14 57.85
C GLY A 40 2.21 7.52 56.49
N GLU A 41 2.75 6.31 56.47
CA GLU A 41 3.09 5.62 55.23
C GLU A 41 1.84 5.34 54.37
N TYR A 42 0.70 5.00 54.97
CA TYR A 42 -0.56 4.90 54.23
C TYR A 42 -1.01 6.22 53.62
N ALA A 43 -0.88 7.34 54.34
CA ALA A 43 -1.20 8.66 53.80
C ALA A 43 -0.29 9.04 52.62
N ARG A 44 1.00 8.71 52.73
CA ARG A 44 1.98 8.90 51.66
C ARG A 44 1.66 8.05 50.43
N LEU A 45 1.33 6.77 50.63
CA LEU A 45 0.95 5.84 49.57
C LEU A 45 -0.33 6.31 48.88
N ALA A 46 -1.38 6.67 49.65
CA ALA A 46 -2.63 7.19 49.11
C ALA A 46 -2.41 8.46 48.27
N GLY A 47 -1.58 9.39 48.75
CA GLY A 47 -1.19 10.57 47.97
C GLY A 47 -0.49 10.23 46.66
N THR A 48 0.41 9.23 46.70
CA THR A 48 1.12 8.75 45.50
C THR A 48 0.17 8.08 44.51
N ILE A 49 -0.76 7.24 44.98
CA ILE A 49 -1.76 6.57 44.14
C ILE A 49 -2.70 7.59 43.50
N ASN A 50 -3.17 8.59 44.25
CA ASN A 50 -4.01 9.66 43.71
C ASN A 50 -3.28 10.44 42.61
N ARG A 51 -1.98 10.70 42.78
CA ARG A 51 -1.16 11.35 41.75
C ARG A 51 -1.04 10.48 40.50
N VAL A 52 -0.75 9.19 40.66
CA VAL A 52 -0.68 8.25 39.54
C VAL A 52 -2.03 8.18 38.81
N ALA A 53 -3.13 8.11 39.54
CA ALA A 53 -4.47 8.11 38.95
C ALA A 53 -4.77 9.39 38.17
N ALA A 54 -4.40 10.56 38.71
CA ALA A 54 -4.57 11.84 38.03
C ALA A 54 -3.70 11.97 36.77
N LEU A 55 -2.45 11.49 36.82
CA LEU A 55 -1.58 11.46 35.64
C LEU A 55 -2.10 10.48 34.58
N SER A 56 -2.55 9.30 35.00
CA SER A 56 -3.13 8.29 34.11
C SER A 56 -4.40 8.81 33.43
N SER A 57 -5.29 9.50 34.15
CA SER A 57 -6.49 10.08 33.55
C SER A 57 -6.16 11.20 32.58
N HIS A 58 -5.15 12.03 32.88
CA HIS A 58 -4.67 13.07 31.98
C HIS A 58 -4.04 12.49 30.71
N LEU A 59 -3.20 11.44 30.83
CA LEU A 59 -2.56 10.79 29.69
C LEU A 59 -3.57 9.99 28.85
N SER A 60 -4.55 9.33 29.49
CA SER A 60 -5.65 8.64 28.83
C SER A 60 -6.71 9.60 28.27
N SER A 61 -6.58 10.91 28.52
CA SER A 61 -7.59 11.87 28.10
C SER A 61 -7.71 11.92 26.58
N SER A 62 -8.95 11.76 26.10
CA SER A 62 -9.26 11.74 24.67
C SER A 62 -8.80 13.00 23.93
N ALA A 63 -8.69 14.15 24.61
CA ALA A 63 -8.28 15.41 24.01
C ALA A 63 -6.85 15.37 23.43
N ALA A 64 -5.89 14.76 24.14
CA ALA A 64 -4.53 14.61 23.66
C ALA A 64 -4.50 13.73 22.40
N HIS A 65 -5.19 12.58 22.45
CA HIS A 65 -5.29 11.66 21.33
C HIS A 65 -6.04 12.24 20.12
N ALA A 66 -7.11 13.00 20.34
CA ALA A 66 -7.90 13.61 19.28
C ALA A 66 -7.07 14.62 18.47
N SER A 67 -6.22 15.40 19.14
CA SER A 67 -5.32 16.35 18.46
C SER A 67 -4.30 15.64 17.57
N LEU A 68 -3.68 14.55 18.04
CA LEU A 68 -2.74 13.74 17.26
C LEU A 68 -3.44 13.11 16.06
N LEU A 69 -4.60 12.46 16.28
CA LEU A 69 -5.38 11.84 15.22
C LEU A 69 -5.81 12.84 14.14
N SER A 70 -6.13 14.08 14.53
CA SER A 70 -6.44 15.13 13.56
C SER A 70 -5.25 15.47 12.65
N GLN A 71 -4.03 15.48 13.20
CA GLN A 71 -2.80 15.73 12.44
C GLN A 71 -2.49 14.55 11.53
N LEU A 72 -2.62 13.31 12.01
CA LEU A 72 -2.43 12.11 11.19
C LEU A 72 -3.39 12.06 10.01
N ARG A 73 -4.68 12.39 10.20
CA ARG A 73 -5.65 12.45 9.09
C ARG A 73 -5.28 13.48 8.03
N VAL A 74 -4.66 14.59 8.41
CA VAL A 74 -4.15 15.58 7.43
C VAL A 74 -2.98 14.99 6.64
N LEU A 75 -2.05 14.30 7.30
CA LEU A 75 -0.92 13.65 6.65
C LEU A 75 -1.36 12.53 5.71
N GLU A 76 -2.30 11.70 6.15
CA GLU A 76 -2.89 10.62 5.34
C GLU A 76 -3.47 11.15 4.03
N ARG A 77 -4.29 12.22 4.08
CA ARG A 77 -4.85 12.81 2.86
C ARG A 77 -3.78 13.36 1.92
N LYS A 78 -2.74 14.00 2.46
CA LYS A 78 -1.64 14.55 1.66
C LYS A 78 -0.83 13.44 0.99
N MET A 79 -0.46 12.41 1.74
CA MET A 79 0.28 11.27 1.20
C MET A 79 -0.57 10.46 0.22
N GLY A 80 -1.85 10.25 0.52
CA GLY A 80 -2.79 9.61 -0.38
C GLY A 80 -2.87 10.35 -1.72
N LEU A 81 -2.97 11.68 -1.69
CA LEU A 81 -2.94 12.49 -2.90
C LEU A 81 -1.63 12.30 -3.67
N VAL A 82 -0.48 12.39 -3.00
CA VAL A 82 0.84 12.16 -3.64
C VAL A 82 0.92 10.77 -4.27
N LEU A 83 0.48 9.72 -3.57
CA LEU A 83 0.48 8.36 -4.10
C LEU A 83 -0.45 8.22 -5.31
N THR A 84 -1.64 8.83 -5.28
CA THR A 84 -2.56 8.78 -6.42
C THR A 84 -2.00 9.49 -7.64
N LEU A 85 -1.40 10.67 -7.47
CA LEU A 85 -0.75 11.40 -8.57
C LEU A 85 0.44 10.63 -9.12
N PHE A 86 1.27 10.05 -8.25
CA PHE A 86 2.39 9.23 -8.65
C PHE A 86 1.95 7.99 -9.43
N LYS A 87 0.90 7.29 -8.96
CA LYS A 87 0.37 6.12 -9.65
C LYS A 87 -0.20 6.49 -11.02
N ALA A 88 -0.93 7.60 -11.10
CA ALA A 88 -1.46 8.11 -12.36
C ALA A 88 -0.32 8.50 -13.32
N SER A 89 0.75 9.15 -12.84
CA SER A 89 1.88 9.53 -13.69
C SER A 89 2.64 8.34 -14.21
N VAL A 90 2.85 7.31 -13.38
CA VAL A 90 3.52 6.07 -13.82
C VAL A 90 2.66 5.34 -14.84
N TRP A 91 1.36 5.20 -14.57
CA TRP A 91 0.45 4.54 -15.50
C TRP A 91 0.37 5.27 -16.84
N ALA A 92 0.30 6.60 -16.84
CA ALA A 92 0.30 7.39 -18.08
C ALA A 92 1.55 7.13 -18.93
N ILE A 93 2.74 7.08 -18.32
CA ILE A 93 3.99 6.82 -19.04
C ILE A 93 4.05 5.38 -19.56
N VAL A 94 3.67 4.40 -18.73
CA VAL A 94 3.67 2.98 -19.14
C VAL A 94 2.69 2.75 -20.27
N GLN A 95 1.51 3.36 -20.20
CA GLN A 95 0.49 3.28 -21.24
C GLN A 95 0.97 3.89 -22.55
N GLU A 96 1.57 5.09 -22.51
CA GLU A 96 2.16 5.74 -23.70
C GLU A 96 3.23 4.86 -24.36
N GLN A 97 4.07 4.19 -23.56
CA GLN A 97 5.08 3.25 -24.09
C GLN A 97 4.45 2.01 -24.75
N GLN A 98 3.38 1.47 -24.17
CA GLN A 98 2.64 0.34 -24.74
C GLN A 98 1.99 0.72 -26.07
N GLU A 99 1.36 1.89 -26.15
CA GLU A 99 0.72 2.39 -27.37
C GLU A 99 1.73 2.61 -28.50
N VAL A 100 2.91 3.17 -28.20
CA VAL A 100 3.99 3.35 -29.19
C VAL A 100 4.51 2.01 -29.69
N ALA A 101 4.78 1.07 -28.78
CA ALA A 101 5.26 -0.26 -29.15
C ALA A 101 4.24 -1.03 -30.03
N GLU A 102 2.95 -0.92 -29.71
CA GLU A 102 1.87 -1.51 -30.51
C GLU A 102 1.75 -0.85 -31.89
N ALA A 103 1.86 0.48 -31.98
CA ALA A 103 1.83 1.20 -33.25
C ALA A 103 3.00 0.81 -34.18
N GLU A 104 4.21 0.66 -33.63
CA GLU A 104 5.38 0.20 -34.38
C GLU A 104 5.22 -1.24 -34.87
N ALA A 105 4.68 -2.14 -34.02
CA ALA A 105 4.41 -3.52 -34.40
C ALA A 105 3.35 -3.62 -35.52
N MET A 106 2.29 -2.80 -35.47
CA MET A 106 1.27 -2.74 -36.52
C MET A 106 1.85 -2.19 -37.84
N ALA A 107 2.70 -1.16 -37.78
CA ALA A 107 3.35 -0.61 -38.97
C ALA A 107 4.31 -1.63 -39.62
N ALA A 108 5.05 -2.39 -38.81
CA ALA A 108 5.90 -3.48 -39.31
C ALA A 108 5.07 -4.60 -39.95
N ALA A 109 3.97 -5.00 -39.32
CA ALA A 109 3.05 -6.00 -39.87
C ALA A 109 2.38 -5.53 -41.18
N GLU A 110 2.01 -4.25 -41.28
CA GLU A 110 1.47 -3.68 -42.53
C GLU A 110 2.53 -3.67 -43.64
N HIS A 111 3.77 -3.29 -43.32
CA HIS A 111 4.87 -3.30 -44.28
C HIS A 111 5.15 -4.73 -44.78
N ASP A 112 5.19 -5.71 -43.89
CA ASP A 112 5.39 -7.12 -44.24
C ASP A 112 4.22 -7.68 -45.07
N ALA A 113 2.97 -7.28 -44.75
CA ALA A 113 1.80 -7.67 -45.53
C ALA A 113 1.80 -7.04 -46.93
N ARG A 114 2.25 -5.79 -47.08
CA ARG A 114 2.39 -5.13 -48.39
C ARG A 114 3.48 -5.80 -49.24
N MET A 115 4.62 -6.13 -48.65
CA MET A 115 5.69 -6.87 -49.33
C MET A 115 5.23 -8.27 -49.78
N GLN A 116 4.42 -8.97 -48.97
CA GLN A 116 3.85 -10.26 -49.35
C GLN A 116 2.82 -10.14 -50.49
N MET A 117 1.99 -9.10 -50.51
CA MET A 117 1.05 -8.86 -51.63
C MET A 117 1.77 -8.46 -52.93
N GLU A 118 2.83 -7.65 -52.86
CA GLU A 118 3.63 -7.31 -54.04
C GLU A 118 4.45 -8.50 -54.56
N GLY A 119 4.96 -9.36 -53.67
CA GLY A 119 5.69 -10.58 -54.04
C GLY A 119 4.86 -11.67 -54.72
N TYR A 120 3.52 -11.68 -54.54
CA TYR A 120 2.61 -12.61 -55.23
C TYR A 120 2.10 -12.11 -56.59
N GLY A 121 2.40 -10.86 -56.98
CA GLY A 121 2.02 -10.27 -58.27
C GLY A 121 3.04 -10.42 -59.39
N GLN A 122 4.21 -11.01 -59.11
CA GLN A 122 5.30 -11.15 -60.08
C GLN A 122 5.48 -12.61 -60.45
N ASP A 123 4.67 -13.09 -61.41
CA ASP A 123 4.92 -14.36 -62.10
C ASP A 123 6.36 -14.37 -62.66
N PRO A 124 7.26 -15.26 -62.21
CA PRO A 124 8.52 -15.51 -62.92
C PRO A 124 8.31 -16.43 -64.15
N ALA A 125 7.06 -16.64 -64.58
CA ALA A 125 6.69 -17.63 -65.59
C ALA A 125 6.48 -17.05 -67.00
N LEU A 126 7.11 -15.92 -67.33
CA LEU A 126 7.13 -15.37 -68.71
C LEU A 126 8.53 -15.26 -69.31
N GLU A 127 9.50 -16.05 -68.84
CA GLU A 127 10.80 -16.21 -69.51
C GLU A 127 11.21 -17.69 -69.62
N MET A 128 10.36 -18.51 -70.25
CA MET A 128 10.84 -19.69 -70.98
C MET A 128 9.82 -20.08 -72.06
N GLY A 129 9.74 -19.24 -73.09
CA GLY A 129 9.07 -19.62 -74.32
C GLY A 129 9.84 -20.74 -75.02
N LEU A 130 9.08 -21.77 -75.43
CA LEU A 130 9.43 -22.91 -76.29
C LEU A 130 9.83 -24.20 -75.58
N GLY A 131 8.82 -25.00 -75.21
CA GLY A 131 8.98 -26.40 -74.86
C GLY A 131 7.65 -27.15 -74.89
N LEU A 132 7.41 -27.82 -76.01
CA LEU A 132 6.38 -28.82 -76.33
C LEU A 132 5.58 -29.39 -75.13
N GLY A 133 4.25 -29.33 -75.26
CA GLY A 133 3.34 -30.07 -74.40
C GLY A 133 3.44 -31.59 -74.59
N THR A 134 3.18 -32.31 -73.50
CA THR A 134 2.47 -33.59 -73.45
C THR A 134 2.05 -33.83 -71.99
N GLY A 135 0.94 -34.55 -71.77
CA GLY A 135 0.80 -35.34 -70.55
C GLY A 135 -0.19 -34.85 -69.50
N THR A 136 -1.47 -35.15 -69.75
CA THR A 136 -2.45 -35.66 -68.79
C THR A 136 -1.90 -36.20 -67.45
N GLY A 137 -2.48 -35.80 -66.32
CA GLY A 137 -2.32 -36.56 -65.06
C GLY A 137 -2.77 -35.82 -63.80
N ALA A 138 -3.87 -36.26 -63.22
CA ALA A 138 -4.51 -35.76 -62.00
C ALA A 138 -3.60 -35.66 -60.76
N GLY A 139 -3.84 -34.62 -59.95
CA GLY A 139 -3.32 -34.50 -58.59
C GLY A 139 -3.98 -33.33 -57.86
N GLY A 140 -5.10 -33.58 -57.17
CA GLY A 140 -5.77 -32.58 -56.33
C GLY A 140 -4.95 -32.21 -55.08
N PRO A 141 -5.27 -31.09 -54.41
CA PRO A 141 -4.51 -30.60 -53.28
C PRO A 141 -4.78 -31.45 -52.03
N GLN A 142 -3.76 -32.09 -51.48
CA GLN A 142 -3.83 -32.70 -50.16
C GLN A 142 -3.53 -31.64 -49.10
N HIS A 143 -4.56 -31.27 -48.35
CA HIS A 143 -4.43 -30.53 -47.09
C HIS A 143 -3.74 -31.43 -46.06
N HIS A 144 -2.54 -31.06 -45.63
CA HIS A 144 -1.88 -31.69 -44.49
C HIS A 144 -2.20 -30.88 -43.23
N TYR A 145 -3.13 -31.39 -42.42
CA TYR A 145 -3.39 -30.92 -41.07
C TYR A 145 -2.56 -31.76 -40.09
N GLY A 146 -1.67 -31.10 -39.37
CA GLY A 146 -1.13 -31.54 -38.09
C GLY A 146 -0.01 -32.58 -38.13
N ASP A 147 1.17 -32.20 -37.65
CA ASP A 147 1.84 -32.97 -36.59
C ASP A 147 2.76 -32.06 -35.79
N GLY A 148 2.70 -32.20 -34.47
CA GLY A 148 3.33 -31.31 -33.51
C GLY A 148 4.82 -31.58 -33.33
N MET A 149 5.58 -30.54 -33.01
CA MET A 149 6.74 -30.68 -32.13
C MET A 149 6.81 -29.50 -31.16
N ALA A 150 6.90 -29.91 -29.89
CA ALA A 150 6.98 -29.11 -28.69
C ALA A 150 8.16 -28.13 -28.68
N GLY A 151 7.96 -27.00 -28.02
CA GLY A 151 9.07 -26.17 -27.53
C GLY A 151 8.63 -24.78 -27.09
N GLY A 152 8.49 -24.58 -25.77
CA GLY A 152 8.72 -23.28 -25.15
C GLY A 152 7.55 -22.67 -24.39
N ASP A 153 7.45 -23.02 -23.11
CA ASP A 153 7.05 -22.17 -21.99
C ASP A 153 5.94 -21.13 -22.18
N SER A 154 4.72 -21.52 -21.83
CA SER A 154 3.67 -20.59 -21.42
C SER A 154 3.32 -20.81 -19.95
N LEU A 155 3.92 -19.95 -19.13
CA LEU A 155 3.40 -19.35 -17.90
C LEU A 155 2.21 -20.06 -17.23
N PHE A 156 2.50 -20.70 -16.10
CA PHE A 156 1.53 -20.88 -15.03
C PHE A 156 1.02 -19.50 -14.59
N ILE A 157 -0.22 -19.15 -14.95
CA ILE A 157 -0.98 -18.15 -14.22
C ILE A 157 -1.62 -18.89 -13.04
N GLU A 158 -0.88 -18.96 -11.94
CA GLU A 158 -1.43 -19.34 -10.65
C GLU A 158 -2.23 -18.13 -10.13
N ASN A 159 -3.54 -18.18 -10.35
CA ASN A 159 -4.50 -17.36 -9.64
C ASN A 159 -4.48 -17.79 -8.17
N ALA A 160 -3.77 -17.05 -7.33
CA ALA A 160 -3.82 -17.20 -5.89
C ALA A 160 -3.89 -15.80 -5.24
N ASP A 161 -5.12 -15.26 -5.13
CA ASP A 161 -5.51 -14.60 -3.89
C ASP A 161 -7.05 -14.53 -3.81
N ASP A 162 -7.64 -15.64 -3.36
CA ASP A 162 -9.06 -15.74 -3.05
C ASP A 162 -9.21 -16.26 -1.61
N THR A 163 -8.76 -15.46 -0.63
CA THR A 163 -9.19 -15.60 0.77
C THR A 163 -9.23 -14.25 1.48
N ILE A 164 -10.35 -13.53 1.36
CA ILE A 164 -10.96 -12.73 2.45
C ILE A 164 -12.45 -12.50 2.10
N THR A 165 -13.22 -13.58 2.10
CA THR A 165 -14.67 -13.46 2.35
C THR A 165 -14.89 -13.49 3.84
N GLY A 166 -15.02 -12.31 4.44
CA GLY A 166 -15.22 -12.15 5.87
C GLY A 166 -16.22 -11.06 6.21
N TYR A 167 -17.45 -11.12 5.68
CA TYR A 167 -18.62 -10.45 6.28
C TYR A 167 -19.91 -11.19 5.92
N ARG A 168 -20.45 -11.95 6.87
CA ARG A 168 -21.90 -12.18 7.00
C ARG A 168 -22.33 -11.59 8.34
N TYR A 169 -23.49 -10.94 8.29
CA TYR A 169 -24.23 -10.25 9.34
C TYR A 169 -24.29 -10.99 10.68
#